data_AF-A0AAE0CU50-F1
#
_entry.id   AF-A0AAE0CU50-F1
#
_cell.length_a   1.000
_cell.length_b   1.000
_cell.length_c   1.000
_cell.angle_alpha   90.00
_cell.angle_beta   90.00
_cell.angle_gamma   90.00
#
_symmetry.space_group_name_H-M   'P 1'
#
loop_
_entity.id
_entity.type
_entity.pdbx_description
1 polymer ?
#
loop_
_entity_poly.entity_id
_entity_poly.type
_entity_poly.pdbx_seq_one_letter_code
_entity_poly.pdbx_strand_id
1 'polypeptide(L)'
;MDPLILLQNWWQELNKTSLVNPILFFLLFLSCLLYLFKATTRKKLNLPPSPPKLPIIGNVHQLGAALHRVFQALSEKYGPVVLLHLGNSPTLIVSSAEVARDIMMKTNDAFQQRPQTMAARALFF
;
A
#
# COMPACT_ATOMS: atom_id res chain seq x y z
N MET A 1 -15.80 -49.28 -29.73
CA MET A 1 -15.27 -47.90 -29.83
C MET A 1 -13.79 -47.96 -29.52
N ASP A 2 -12.95 -47.37 -30.37
CA ASP A 2 -11.50 -47.41 -30.22
C ASP A 2 -11.08 -46.54 -29.01
N PRO A 3 -10.38 -47.10 -28.00
CA PRO A 3 -9.88 -46.35 -26.84
C PRO A 3 -9.01 -45.14 -27.22
N LEU A 4 -8.31 -45.23 -28.35
CA LEU A 4 -7.45 -44.16 -28.84
C LEU A 4 -8.27 -42.93 -29.27
N ILE A 5 -9.45 -43.15 -29.85
CA ILE A 5 -10.37 -42.07 -30.24
C ILE A 5 -10.94 -41.37 -29.00
N LEU A 6 -11.26 -42.12 -27.94
CA LEU A 6 -11.72 -41.53 -26.68
C LEU A 6 -10.64 -40.66 -26.03
N LEU A 7 -9.40 -41.12 -26.05
CA LEU A 7 -8.26 -40.39 -25.50
C LEU A 7 -7.94 -39.13 -26.31
N GLN A 8 -8.01 -39.21 -27.65
CA GLN A 8 -7.89 -38.07 -28.55
C GLN A 8 -8.97 -37.01 -28.30
N ASN A 9 -10.23 -37.43 -28.14
CA ASN A 9 -11.35 -36.54 -27.89
C ASN A 9 -11.24 -35.85 -26.52
N TRP A 10 -10.83 -36.59 -25.49
CA TRP A 10 -10.55 -36.03 -24.17
C TRP A 10 -9.43 -34.98 -24.20
N TRP A 11 -8.37 -35.23 -24.96
CA TRP A 11 -7.25 -34.30 -25.10
C TRP A 11 -7.67 -33.00 -25.79
N GLN A 12 -8.54 -33.07 -26.80
CA GLN A 12 -9.12 -31.90 -27.46
C GLN A 12 -10.05 -31.12 -26.53
N GLU A 13 -10.84 -31.80 -25.69
CA GLU A 13 -11.74 -31.16 -24.74
C GLU A 13 -10.95 -30.41 -23.64
N LEU A 14 -9.85 -31.00 -23.15
CA LEU A 14 -8.92 -30.32 -22.23
C LEU A 14 -8.26 -29.10 -22.90
N ASN A 15 -7.87 -29.18 -24.17
CA ASN A 15 -7.29 -28.04 -24.87
C ASN A 15 -8.28 -26.92 -25.16
N LYS A 16 -9.56 -27.23 -25.41
CA LYS A 16 -10.63 -26.22 -25.47
C LYS A 16 -10.80 -25.51 -24.11
N THR A 17 -10.62 -26.23 -23.00
CA THR A 17 -10.59 -25.61 -21.65
C THR A 17 -9.33 -24.78 -21.39
N SER A 18 -8.28 -24.91 -22.20
CA SER A 18 -7.02 -24.17 -22.04
C SER A 18 -7.13 -22.69 -22.42
N LEU A 19 -8.10 -22.27 -23.23
CA LEU A 19 -8.32 -20.84 -23.58
C LEU A 19 -9.20 -20.11 -22.55
N VAL A 20 -10.08 -20.82 -21.84
CA VAL A 20 -10.89 -20.24 -20.76
C VAL A 20 -10.03 -19.93 -19.53
N ASN A 21 -8.96 -20.70 -19.32
CA ASN A 21 -8.04 -20.51 -18.20
C ASN A 21 -7.30 -19.14 -18.21
N PRO A 22 -6.62 -18.71 -19.29
CA PRO A 22 -5.95 -17.40 -19.33
C PRO A 22 -6.95 -16.23 -19.26
N ILE A 23 -8.14 -16.38 -19.85
CA ILE A 23 -9.20 -15.36 -19.76
C ILE A 23 -9.67 -15.21 -18.32
N LEU A 24 -9.90 -16.33 -17.61
CA LEU A 24 -10.27 -16.32 -16.20
C LEU A 24 -9.17 -15.69 -15.33
N PHE A 25 -7.91 -16.06 -15.54
CA PHE A 25 -6.78 -15.45 -14.84
C PHE A 25 -6.68 -13.94 -15.10
N PHE A 26 -6.89 -13.51 -16.34
CA PHE A 26 -6.90 -12.10 -16.69
C PHE A 26 -8.03 -11.33 -15.99
N LEU A 27 -9.25 -11.89 -15.98
CA LEU A 27 -10.39 -11.29 -15.27
C LEU A 27 -10.16 -11.25 -13.75
N LEU A 28 -9.60 -12.31 -13.17
CA LEU A 28 -9.21 -12.33 -11.75
C LEU A 28 -8.13 -11.29 -11.45
N PHE A 29 -7.11 -11.18 -12.29
CA PHE A 29 -6.08 -10.16 -12.15
C PHE A 29 -6.66 -8.75 -12.26
N LEU A 30 -7.52 -8.49 -13.25
CA LEU A 30 -8.14 -7.19 -13.46
C LEU A 30 -9.07 -6.83 -12.30
N SER A 31 -9.88 -7.77 -11.81
CA SER A 31 -10.74 -7.56 -10.65
C SER A 31 -9.94 -7.29 -9.37
N CYS A 32 -8.84 -8.02 -9.14
CA CYS A 32 -7.90 -7.75 -8.05
C CYS A 32 -7.31 -6.34 -8.17
N LEU A 33 -6.84 -5.96 -9.36
CA LEU A 33 -6.28 -4.63 -9.62
C LEU A 33 -7.30 -3.52 -9.34
N LEU A 34 -8.53 -3.66 -9.83
CA LEU A 34 -9.62 -2.71 -9.59
C LEU A 34 -9.97 -2.62 -8.09
N TYR A 35 -10.00 -3.75 -7.38
CA TYR A 35 -10.22 -3.77 -5.93
C TYR A 35 -9.11 -3.00 -5.19
N LEU A 36 -7.85 -3.21 -5.56
CA LEU A 36 -6.71 -2.49 -4.98
C LEU A 36 -6.74 -0.98 -5.26
N PHE A 37 -7.14 -0.58 -6.47
CA PHE A 37 -7.32 0.84 -6.80
C PHE A 37 -8.44 1.47 -5.97
N LYS A 38 -9.57 0.79 -5.83
CA LYS A 38 -10.71 1.26 -5.01
C LYS A 38 -10.34 1.37 -3.52
N ALA A 39 -9.52 0.45 -3.01
CA ALA A 39 -8.99 0.52 -1.65
C ALA A 39 -8.03 1.72 -1.44
N THR A 40 -7.39 2.20 -2.51
CA THR A 40 -6.51 3.39 -2.47
C THR A 40 -7.28 4.70 -2.51
N THR A 41 -8.49 4.74 -3.09
CA THR A 41 -9.30 5.96 -3.18
C THR A 41 -9.77 6.49 -1.82
N ARG A 42 -9.17 7.62 -1.42
CA ARG A 42 -9.60 8.63 -0.45
C ARG A 42 -11.09 8.99 -0.46
N LYS A 43 -11.87 8.79 0.61
CA LYS A 43 -12.94 9.76 0.92
C LYS A 43 -12.31 11.14 1.08
N LYS A 44 -12.93 12.20 0.54
CA LYS A 44 -12.49 13.61 0.73
C LYS A 44 -12.68 14.00 2.20
N LEU A 45 -11.73 13.61 3.03
CA LEU A 45 -11.56 14.13 4.38
C LEU A 45 -10.58 15.31 4.28
N ASN A 46 -10.69 16.28 5.18
CA ASN A 46 -9.75 17.39 5.32
C ASN A 46 -8.43 16.86 5.91
N LEU A 47 -7.74 16.00 5.16
CA LEU A 47 -6.46 15.43 5.53
C LEU A 47 -5.34 16.36 5.10
N PRO A 48 -4.20 16.33 5.81
CA PRO A 48 -2.97 16.94 5.33
C PRO A 48 -2.60 16.42 3.93
N PRO A 49 -1.82 17.20 3.16
CA PRO A 49 -1.34 16.77 1.86
C PRO A 49 -0.59 15.44 1.95
N SER A 50 -0.79 14.59 0.94
CA SER A 50 -0.18 13.26 0.85
C SER A 50 0.40 13.08 -0.55
N PRO A 51 1.67 12.66 -0.69
CA PRO A 51 2.21 12.20 -1.96
C PRO A 51 1.41 11.00 -2.49
N PRO A 52 1.44 10.75 -3.81
CA PRO A 52 0.85 9.56 -4.40
C PRO A 52 1.39 8.29 -3.74
N LYS A 53 0.49 7.34 -3.46
CA LYS A 53 0.82 6.08 -2.78
C LYS A 53 0.49 4.89 -3.67
N LEU A 54 1.24 3.80 -3.51
CA LEU A 54 0.93 2.53 -4.17
C LEU A 54 -0.05 1.70 -3.33
N PRO A 55 -0.86 0.83 -3.95
CA PRO A 55 -1.68 -0.12 -3.19
C PRO A 55 -0.79 -1.01 -2.33
N ILE A 56 -1.29 -1.42 -1.16
CA ILE A 56 -0.64 -2.31 -0.17
C ILE A 56 0.56 -1.68 0.55
N ILE A 57 1.60 -1.24 -0.18
CA ILE A 57 2.86 -0.74 0.40
C ILE A 57 2.84 0.76 0.74
N GLY A 58 1.87 1.52 0.22
CA GLY A 58 1.76 2.94 0.49
C GLY A 58 2.92 3.77 -0.10
N ASN A 59 3.53 4.62 0.71
CA ASN A 59 4.65 5.51 0.40
C ASN A 59 6.02 4.91 0.75
N VAL A 60 6.11 3.66 1.21
CA VAL A 60 7.40 3.04 1.58
C VAL A 60 8.40 3.05 0.41
N HIS A 61 7.93 2.89 -0.82
CA HIS A 61 8.74 2.94 -2.05
C HIS A 61 9.43 4.30 -2.30
N GLN A 62 8.98 5.37 -1.64
CA GLN A 62 9.56 6.72 -1.74
C GLN A 62 10.65 6.95 -0.69
N LEU A 63 10.82 6.03 0.25
CA LEU A 63 11.78 6.14 1.32
C LEU A 63 13.13 5.56 0.89
N GLY A 64 14.20 6.29 1.18
CA GLY A 64 15.58 5.84 0.99
C GLY A 64 16.32 5.70 2.32
N ALA A 65 17.60 5.30 2.25
CA ALA A 65 18.44 5.13 3.44
C ALA A 65 18.54 6.40 4.30
N ALA A 66 18.52 7.58 3.68
CA ALA A 66 18.57 8.87 4.37
C ALA A 66 17.16 9.45 4.60
N LEU A 67 16.39 8.83 5.51
CA LEU A 67 15.00 9.24 5.82
C LEU A 67 14.85 10.73 6.14
N HIS A 68 15.78 11.30 6.92
CA HIS A 68 15.73 12.72 7.29
C HIS A 68 15.74 13.65 6.06
N ARG A 69 16.55 13.34 5.02
CA ARG A 69 16.60 14.13 3.78
C ARG A 69 15.33 13.98 2.97
N VAL A 70 14.81 12.75 2.90
CA VAL A 70 13.54 12.47 2.20
C VAL A 70 12.39 13.23 2.86
N PHE A 71 12.32 13.24 4.20
CA PHE A 71 11.28 13.96 4.93
C PHE A 71 11.42 15.47 4.81
N GLN A 72 12.65 16.00 4.80
CA GLN A 72 12.90 17.40 4.52
C GLN A 72 12.41 17.79 3.12
N ALA A 73 12.79 17.04 2.07
CA ALA A 73 12.37 17.31 0.70
C ALA A 73 10.83 17.22 0.53
N LEU A 74 10.20 16.27 1.22
CA LEU A 74 8.73 16.17 1.26
C LEU A 74 8.12 17.40 1.94
N SER A 75 8.70 17.87 3.04
CA SER A 75 8.22 19.06 3.74
C SER A 75 8.38 20.33 2.91
N GLU A 76 9.48 20.47 2.18
CA GLU A 76 9.70 21.60 1.27
C GLU A 76 8.68 21.61 0.13
N LYS A 77 8.26 20.43 -0.34
CA LYS A 77 7.31 20.28 -1.45
C LYS A 77 5.84 20.38 -1.05
N TYR A 78 5.46 19.79 0.08
CA TYR A 78 4.05 19.64 0.49
C TYR A 78 3.68 20.49 1.70
N GLY A 79 4.65 21.10 2.38
CA GLY A 79 4.46 21.92 3.58
C GLY A 79 4.85 21.21 4.87
N PRO A 80 4.74 21.89 6.02
CA PRO A 80 5.28 21.44 7.31
C PRO A 80 4.55 20.23 7.92
N VAL A 81 3.40 19.84 7.37
CA VAL A 81 2.59 18.70 7.82
C VAL A 81 2.23 17.84 6.62
N VAL A 82 2.79 16.64 6.55
CA VAL A 82 2.63 15.72 5.42
C VAL A 82 2.14 14.37 5.91
N LEU A 83 1.12 13.82 5.26
CA LEU A 83 0.61 12.50 5.57
C LEU A 83 1.23 11.45 4.62
N LEU A 84 1.92 10.47 5.19
CA LEU A 84 2.43 9.29 4.50
C LEU A 84 1.70 8.03 4.94
N HIS A 85 1.84 6.96 4.15
CA HIS A 85 1.32 5.63 4.44
C HIS A 85 2.48 4.64 4.41
N LEU A 86 2.89 4.14 5.56
CA LEU A 86 3.92 3.11 5.64
C LEU A 86 3.24 1.74 5.62
N GLY A 87 3.05 1.19 4.42
CA GLY A 87 2.11 0.10 4.21
C GLY A 87 0.67 0.57 4.45
N ASN A 88 -0.03 -0.12 5.35
CA ASN A 88 -1.38 0.26 5.78
C ASN A 88 -1.41 1.20 7.01
N SER A 89 -0.24 1.62 7.51
CA SER A 89 -0.13 2.52 8.67
C SER A 89 -0.09 3.98 8.22
N PRO A 90 -1.09 4.83 8.56
CA PRO A 90 -0.99 6.26 8.34
C PRO A 90 0.08 6.85 9.27
N THR A 91 0.96 7.68 8.72
CA THR A 91 2.09 8.28 9.43
C THR A 91 2.16 9.77 9.10
N LEU A 92 2.09 10.61 10.13
CA LEU A 92 2.18 12.05 9.98
C LEU A 92 3.63 12.50 10.16
N ILE A 93 4.17 13.21 9.17
CA ILE A 93 5.44 13.92 9.25
C ILE A 93 5.16 15.36 9.66
N VAL A 94 5.84 15.81 10.71
CA VAL A 94 5.75 17.18 11.21
C VAL A 94 7.15 17.78 11.24
N SER A 95 7.36 18.82 10.42
CA SER A 95 8.67 19.46 10.21
C SER A 95 8.73 20.89 10.77
N SER A 96 7.72 21.30 11.55
CA SER A 96 7.70 22.58 12.26
C SER A 96 7.63 22.36 13.76
N ALA A 97 8.51 23.04 14.51
CA ALA A 97 8.55 22.97 15.97
C ALA A 97 7.28 23.54 16.61
N GLU A 98 6.70 24.59 16.02
CA GLU A 98 5.44 25.18 16.49
C GLU A 98 4.29 24.18 16.35
N VAL A 99 4.17 23.56 15.17
CA VAL A 99 3.11 22.57 14.91
C VAL A 99 3.31 21.31 15.76
N ALA A 100 4.55 20.86 15.94
CA ALA A 100 4.86 19.72 16.80
C ALA A 100 4.45 19.98 18.24
N ARG A 101 4.76 21.18 18.77
CA ARG A 101 4.33 21.59 20.12
C ARG A 101 2.82 21.56 20.24
N ASP A 102 2.10 22.16 19.30
CA ASP A 102 0.65 22.20 19.30
C ASP A 102 0.02 20.81 19.29
N ILE A 103 0.53 19.91 18.45
CA ILE A 103 0.05 18.52 18.39
C ILE A 103 0.33 17.82 19.70
N MET A 104 1.56 17.89 20.22
CA MET A 104 1.94 17.25 21.48
C MET A 104 1.10 17.74 22.66
N MET A 105 0.84 19.04 22.75
CA MET A 105 -0.01 19.62 23.80
C MET A 105 -1.47 19.15 23.69
N LYS A 106 -2.03 19.11 22.47
CA LYS A 106 -3.43 18.73 22.23
C LYS A 106 -3.68 17.23 22.30
N THR A 107 -2.64 16.40 22.11
CA THR A 107 -2.76 14.94 21.97
C THR A 107 -1.78 14.19 22.88
N ASN A 108 -1.45 14.77 24.03
CA ASN A 108 -0.43 14.29 24.97
C ASN A 108 -0.59 12.79 25.31
N ASP A 109 -1.81 12.31 25.54
CA ASP A 109 -2.07 10.91 25.88
C ASP A 109 -1.88 9.94 24.69
N ALA A 110 -2.13 10.41 23.46
CA ALA A 110 -1.94 9.61 22.25
C ALA A 110 -0.46 9.48 21.87
N PHE A 111 0.37 10.48 22.16
CA PHE A 111 1.80 10.49 21.85
C PHE A 111 2.68 9.79 22.91
N GLN A 112 2.12 9.42 24.06
CA GLN A 112 2.82 8.55 25.02
C GLN A 112 3.03 7.14 24.47
N GLN A 113 2.20 6.71 23.51
CA GLN A 113 2.32 5.40 22.89
C GLN A 113 3.46 5.38 21.86
N ARG A 114 4.52 4.62 22.15
CA ARG A 114 5.57 4.30 21.17
C ARG A 114 5.10 3.12 20.32
N PRO A 115 4.85 3.28 19.01
CA PRO A 115 4.34 2.19 18.18
C PRO A 115 5.35 1.04 18.15
N GLN A 116 4.97 -0.10 18.74
CA GLN A 116 5.74 -1.34 18.69
C GLN A 116 5.52 -2.00 17.34
N THR A 117 6.24 -1.53 16.31
CA THR A 117 6.18 -2.14 14.98
C THR A 117 6.91 -3.50 15.00
N MET A 118 6.51 -4.42 14.12
CA MET A 118 7.23 -5.69 13.96
C MET A 118 8.70 -5.47 13.61
N ALA A 119 9.01 -4.42 12.85
CA ALA A 119 10.38 -4.02 12.53
C ALA A 119 11.14 -3.55 13.78
N ALA A 120 10.56 -2.69 14.60
CA ALA A 120 11.17 -2.24 15.86
C ALA A 120 11.43 -3.43 16.79
N ARG A 121 10.45 -4.34 16.92
CA ARG A 121 10.63 -5.59 17.64
C ARG A 121 11.82 -6.38 17.08
N ALA A 122 11.82 -6.71 15.78
CA ALA A 122 12.89 -7.50 15.16
C ALA A 122 14.30 -6.87 15.24
N LEU A 123 14.41 -5.54 15.28
CA LEU A 123 15.71 -4.83 15.33
C LEU A 123 16.24 -4.62 16.75
N PHE A 124 15.36 -4.60 17.76
CA PHE A 124 15.72 -4.37 19.16
C PHE A 124 15.61 -5.63 20.03
N PHE A 125 15.67 -6.82 19.41
CA PHE A 125 15.84 -8.12 20.07
C PHE A 125 17.26 -8.64 19.92
#